data_AF-A0A971SZM3-F1
#
_entry.id   AF-A0A971SZM3-F1
#
_cell.length_a   1.000
_cell.length_b   1.000
_cell.length_c   1.000
_cell.angle_alpha   90.00
_cell.angle_beta   90.00
_cell.angle_gamma   90.00
#
_symmetry.space_group_name_H-M   'P 1'
#
loop_
_entity.id
_entity.type
_entity.pdbx_description
1 polymer ?
#
loop_
_entity_poly.entity_id
_entity_poly.type
_entity_poly.pdbx_seq_one_letter_code
_entity_poly.pdbx_strand_id
1 'polypeptide(L)'
;MQFSKDSIIGLFIGLFFIAGIAYVMNSPTLLTSAEPARQMPQVDSNPRGGLDEIRFADLQIEAVFIDMERYLGWYPDDKKRIKHAAEKAVLELKAVKDFLNQLILPDNLAELKEEQIELIVALSNAYNRIESKSPDQVEGALSPIFSLYSNYYGKMLKTLEKADLTIDPLEGCNPIQEQTRYTADENDRQLYWTAVEQIAGGNYTAAYDMLLPVQKKYENTIFGTCIDFRLACCLVRAESSEQAVEILAGIIDSQSYCPVLYDAFIHYRTQTQALKYGMSNYSDIPNWDYNLMRWNAIQTIRRYLIEKPEDMWAQHQANELLTLPNIGCGGSFGNDNITYWLELYGAE
;
A
#
# COMPACT_ATOMS: atom_id res chain seq x y z
N MET A 1 -12.64 -12.86 3.92
CA MET A 1 -11.83 -13.18 2.73
C MET A 1 -10.66 -14.00 3.24
N GLN A 2 -10.65 -15.32 2.98
CA GLN A 2 -9.56 -16.19 3.46
C GLN A 2 -8.39 -16.06 2.47
N PHE A 3 -7.43 -15.19 2.79
CA PHE A 3 -6.11 -15.31 2.19
C PHE A 3 -5.45 -16.54 2.79
N SER A 4 -5.25 -17.59 2.00
CA SER A 4 -4.55 -18.77 2.48
C SER A 4 -3.10 -18.39 2.79
N LYS A 5 -2.49 -19.07 3.76
CA LYS A 5 -1.05 -18.95 4.07
C LYS A 5 -0.15 -19.17 2.83
N ASP A 6 -0.68 -19.77 1.77
CA ASP A 6 0.01 -20.01 0.50
C ASP A 6 0.08 -18.75 -0.38
N SER A 7 -0.77 -17.73 -0.18
CA SER A 7 -0.73 -16.46 -0.92
C SER A 7 0.45 -15.57 -0.52
N ILE A 8 0.88 -15.62 0.75
CA ILE A 8 2.02 -14.86 1.26
C ILE A 8 3.36 -15.50 0.83
N ILE A 9 3.39 -16.83 0.68
CA ILE A 9 4.54 -17.56 0.12
C ILE A 9 4.59 -17.44 -1.41
N GLY A 10 3.42 -17.32 -2.06
CA GLY A 10 3.30 -17.11 -3.51
C GLY A 10 3.94 -15.80 -4.00
N LEU A 11 3.98 -14.75 -3.16
CA LEU A 11 4.64 -13.49 -3.48
C LEU A 11 6.17 -13.64 -3.64
N PHE A 12 6.78 -14.64 -2.98
CA PHE A 12 8.21 -14.92 -3.07
C PHE A 12 8.60 -15.91 -4.17
N ILE A 13 7.65 -16.70 -4.67
CA ILE A 13 7.88 -17.60 -5.81
C ILE A 13 7.56 -16.88 -7.15
N GLY A 14 6.74 -15.83 -7.12
CA GLY A 14 6.46 -14.98 -8.29
C GLY A 14 7.63 -14.09 -8.76
N LEU A 15 8.67 -13.93 -7.94
CA LEU A 15 9.94 -13.27 -8.30
C LEU A 15 10.90 -14.16 -9.10
N PHE A 16 10.46 -15.34 -9.52
CA PHE A 16 11.22 -16.23 -10.41
C PHE A 16 10.65 -16.18 -11.83
N PHE A 17 11.12 -15.23 -12.65
CA PHE A 17 11.42 -15.45 -14.06
C PHE A 17 12.30 -14.31 -14.59
N ILE A 18 13.62 -14.47 -14.44
CA ILE A 18 14.58 -13.83 -15.37
C ILE A 18 14.48 -14.62 -16.68
N ALA A 19 13.50 -14.30 -17.51
CA ALA A 19 13.52 -14.59 -18.95
C ALA A 19 12.44 -13.76 -19.66
N GLY A 20 12.85 -12.74 -20.42
CA GLY A 20 11.94 -11.94 -21.23
C GLY A 20 12.61 -10.85 -22.03
N ILE A 21 13.44 -11.23 -23.01
CA ILE A 21 14.00 -10.33 -24.02
C ILE A 21 12.91 -9.74 -24.92
N ALA A 22 12.99 -8.42 -25.12
CA ALA A 22 12.55 -7.58 -26.24
C ALA A 22 11.05 -7.39 -26.54
N TYR A 23 10.56 -6.18 -26.23
CA TYR A 23 9.84 -5.34 -27.20
C TYR A 23 9.95 -3.87 -26.80
N VAL A 24 10.68 -3.06 -27.57
CA VAL A 24 10.86 -1.61 -27.34
C VAL A 24 9.74 -0.86 -28.06
N MET A 25 8.82 -0.25 -27.31
CA MET A 25 7.99 0.84 -27.81
C MET A 25 8.53 2.16 -27.27
N ASN A 26 8.86 3.07 -28.20
CA ASN A 26 9.28 4.44 -27.93
C ASN A 26 8.12 5.25 -27.33
N SER A 27 8.15 5.48 -26.02
CA SER A 27 7.39 6.53 -25.37
C SER A 27 8.34 7.63 -24.90
N PRO A 28 8.24 8.86 -25.44
CA PRO A 28 9.06 9.98 -24.98
C PRO A 28 8.43 10.55 -23.72
N THR A 29 8.88 10.10 -22.55
CA THR A 29 8.59 10.80 -21.28
C THR A 29 9.75 11.70 -20.92
N LEU A 30 9.40 12.99 -20.80
CA LEU A 30 10.25 14.13 -20.46
C LEU A 30 10.97 13.90 -19.13
N LEU A 31 12.31 13.86 -19.18
CA LEU A 31 13.17 14.12 -18.02
C LEU A 31 13.18 15.62 -17.75
N THR A 32 12.25 16.14 -16.94
CA THR A 32 12.30 17.53 -16.50
C THR A 32 12.00 17.69 -15.02
N SER A 33 12.92 18.37 -14.34
CA SER A 33 13.00 18.72 -12.91
C SER A 33 13.43 17.58 -11.98
N ALA A 34 14.42 17.89 -11.13
CA ALA A 34 14.79 17.02 -10.01
C ALA A 34 13.59 16.98 -9.06
N GLU A 35 12.95 15.82 -8.93
CA GLU A 35 11.95 15.62 -7.90
C GLU A 35 12.58 15.93 -6.54
N PRO A 36 11.93 16.75 -5.69
CA PRO A 36 12.42 16.99 -4.35
C PRO A 36 12.51 15.64 -3.61
N ALA A 37 13.58 15.48 -2.81
CA ALA A 37 13.77 14.25 -2.04
C ALA A 37 12.53 14.00 -1.18
N ARG A 38 11.88 12.85 -1.38
CA ARG A 38 10.75 12.44 -0.56
C ARG A 38 11.20 12.28 0.89
N GLN A 39 10.35 12.71 1.82
CA GLN A 39 10.69 12.71 3.24
C GLN A 39 9.94 11.61 3.97
N MET A 40 10.63 10.95 4.89
CA MET A 40 9.99 10.09 5.88
C MET A 40 9.21 10.97 6.89
N PRO A 41 8.13 10.46 7.48
CA PRO A 41 7.45 11.12 8.59
C PRO A 41 8.44 11.45 9.73
N GLN A 42 8.21 12.58 10.40
CA GLN A 42 8.99 12.91 11.59
C GLN A 42 8.61 11.95 12.72
N VAL A 43 9.61 11.50 13.46
CA VAL A 43 9.43 10.67 14.65
C VAL A 43 9.08 11.60 15.82
N ASP A 44 7.92 11.39 16.45
CA ASP A 44 7.50 12.22 17.59
C ASP A 44 8.51 12.16 18.75
N SER A 45 8.59 13.24 19.52
CA SER A 45 9.60 13.48 20.58
C SER A 45 9.64 12.46 21.74
N ASN A 46 8.74 11.48 21.78
CA ASN A 46 8.74 10.39 22.76
C ASN A 46 8.62 9.02 22.06
N PRO A 47 9.65 8.59 21.31
CA PRO A 47 9.49 7.56 20.31
C PRO A 47 9.71 6.19 20.92
N ARG A 48 8.70 5.66 21.60
CA ARG A 48 8.58 4.22 21.68
C ARG A 48 8.07 3.76 20.32
N GLY A 49 9.01 3.53 19.40
CA GLY A 49 8.68 2.88 18.14
C GLY A 49 8.20 1.46 18.42
N GLY A 50 7.41 0.93 17.50
CA GLY A 50 6.86 -0.40 17.56
C GLY A 50 7.06 -1.16 16.25
N LEU A 51 6.24 -2.19 16.10
CA LEU A 51 6.23 -3.06 14.93
C LEU A 51 5.74 -2.32 13.68
N ASP A 52 4.84 -1.34 13.85
CA ASP A 52 4.30 -0.53 12.79
C ASP A 52 5.40 0.27 12.06
N GLU A 53 6.28 0.95 12.79
CA GLU A 53 7.39 1.73 12.23
C GLU A 53 8.38 0.85 11.48
N ILE A 54 8.67 -0.35 12.01
CA ILE A 54 9.56 -1.29 11.34
C ILE A 54 8.91 -1.79 10.05
N ARG A 55 7.62 -2.15 10.07
CA ARG A 55 6.92 -2.61 8.87
C ARG A 55 6.75 -1.47 7.84
N PHE A 56 6.52 -0.25 8.29
CA PHE A 56 6.48 0.91 7.41
C PHE A 56 7.83 1.18 6.74
N ALA A 57 8.94 1.11 7.48
CA ALA A 57 10.28 1.23 6.91
C ALA A 57 10.55 0.13 5.88
N ASP A 58 10.13 -1.11 6.16
CA ASP A 58 10.23 -2.24 5.24
C ASP A 58 9.50 -1.99 3.92
N LEU A 59 8.26 -1.52 3.99
CA LEU A 59 7.46 -1.15 2.82
C LEU A 59 8.13 -0.04 1.99
N GLN A 60 8.86 0.88 2.61
CA GLN A 60 9.63 1.90 1.88
C GLN A 60 10.88 1.32 1.22
N ILE A 61 11.57 0.37 1.85
CA ILE A 61 12.69 -0.35 1.23
C ILE A 61 12.18 -1.13 0.01
N GLU A 62 11.08 -1.86 0.15
CA GLU A 62 10.42 -2.58 -0.94
C GLU A 62 10.02 -1.61 -2.09
N ALA A 63 9.50 -0.42 -1.77
CA ALA A 63 9.12 0.58 -2.77
C ALA A 63 10.32 1.05 -3.61
N VAL A 64 11.47 1.31 -2.96
CA VAL A 64 12.72 1.68 -3.66
C VAL A 64 13.20 0.53 -4.54
N PHE A 65 13.14 -0.69 -4.02
CA PHE A 65 13.56 -1.88 -4.75
C PHE A 65 12.73 -2.09 -6.03
N ILE A 66 11.39 -2.04 -5.93
CA ILE A 66 10.45 -2.18 -7.06
C ILE A 66 10.70 -1.09 -8.12
N ASP A 67 10.91 0.16 -7.70
CA ASP A 67 11.20 1.24 -8.65
C ASP A 67 12.51 0.97 -9.41
N MET A 68 13.55 0.49 -8.72
CA MET A 68 14.82 0.13 -9.36
C MET A 68 14.72 -1.07 -10.30
N GLU A 69 13.97 -2.12 -9.94
CA GLU A 69 13.73 -3.27 -10.81
C GLU A 69 13.15 -2.86 -12.15
N ARG A 70 12.28 -1.85 -12.15
CA ARG A 70 11.70 -1.34 -13.38
C ARG A 70 12.75 -0.85 -14.36
N TYR A 71 13.74 -0.08 -13.89
CA TYR A 71 14.81 0.45 -14.74
C TYR A 71 15.81 -0.61 -15.15
N LEU A 72 16.16 -1.52 -14.25
CA LEU A 72 17.13 -2.58 -14.52
C LEU A 72 16.57 -3.67 -15.45
N GLY A 73 15.28 -4.00 -15.31
CA GLY A 73 14.60 -5.02 -16.10
C GLY A 73 14.09 -4.51 -17.45
N TRP A 74 13.44 -3.35 -17.48
CA TRP A 74 12.73 -2.87 -18.68
C TRP A 74 13.48 -1.79 -19.47
N TYR A 75 14.50 -1.15 -18.88
CA TYR A 75 15.32 -0.13 -19.55
C TYR A 75 16.84 -0.39 -19.42
N PRO A 76 17.35 -1.62 -19.62
CA PRO A 76 18.74 -1.99 -19.32
C PRO A 76 19.81 -1.20 -20.10
N ASP A 77 19.43 -0.68 -21.27
CA ASP A 77 20.29 0.08 -22.17
C ASP A 77 20.27 1.60 -21.90
N ASP A 78 19.29 2.11 -21.16
CA ASP A 78 19.19 3.55 -20.85
C ASP A 78 20.00 3.90 -19.59
N LYS A 79 21.32 3.97 -19.75
CA LYS A 79 22.24 4.28 -18.66
C LYS A 79 21.96 5.62 -17.97
N LYS A 80 21.35 6.59 -18.66
CA LYS A 80 20.99 7.87 -18.05
C LYS A 80 19.82 7.72 -17.11
N ARG A 81 18.77 7.00 -17.52
CA ARG A 81 17.62 6.69 -16.63
C ARG A 81 18.03 5.84 -15.45
N ILE A 82 18.83 4.79 -15.68
CA ILE A 82 19.34 3.93 -14.59
C ILE A 82 20.14 4.76 -13.58
N LYS A 83 21.03 5.65 -14.06
CA LYS A 83 21.80 6.52 -13.17
C LYS A 83 20.90 7.40 -12.30
N HIS A 84 19.91 8.05 -12.93
CA HIS A 84 18.99 8.92 -12.22
C HIS A 84 18.16 8.16 -11.16
N ALA A 85 17.63 6.99 -11.52
CA ALA A 85 16.90 6.12 -10.61
C ALA A 85 17.78 5.65 -9.45
N ALA A 86 19.03 5.26 -9.73
CA ALA A 86 19.97 4.82 -8.69
C ALA A 86 20.34 5.94 -7.72
N GLU A 87 20.54 7.17 -8.22
CA GLU A 87 20.78 8.35 -7.38
C GLU A 87 19.56 8.63 -6.48
N LYS A 88 18.34 8.54 -7.02
CA LYS A 88 17.09 8.65 -6.25
C LYS A 88 16.98 7.55 -5.19
N ALA A 89 17.19 6.29 -5.57
CA ALA A 89 17.12 5.13 -4.68
C ALA A 89 18.07 5.26 -3.49
N VAL A 90 19.32 5.69 -3.71
CA VAL A 90 20.30 5.91 -2.62
C VAL A 90 19.84 7.03 -1.67
N LEU A 91 19.23 8.10 -2.18
CA LEU A 91 18.69 9.18 -1.35
C LEU A 91 17.49 8.73 -0.52
N GLU A 92 16.55 8.00 -1.11
CA GLU A 92 15.36 7.46 -0.44
C GLU A 92 15.76 6.42 0.62
N LEU A 93 16.69 5.50 0.30
CA LEU A 93 17.26 4.54 1.26
C LEU A 93 17.93 5.24 2.45
N LYS A 94 18.66 6.32 2.19
CA LYS A 94 19.24 7.15 3.26
C LYS A 94 18.14 7.73 4.16
N ALA A 95 17.05 8.23 3.59
CA ALA A 95 15.92 8.76 4.37
C ALA A 95 15.28 7.68 5.26
N VAL A 96 15.09 6.46 4.75
CA VAL A 96 14.59 5.33 5.55
C VAL A 96 15.56 4.97 6.69
N LYS A 97 16.86 4.94 6.41
CA LYS A 97 17.89 4.68 7.43
C LYS A 97 17.90 5.77 8.52
N ASP A 98 17.81 7.03 8.12
CA ASP A 98 17.78 8.17 9.05
C ASP A 98 16.52 8.12 9.93
N PHE A 99 15.37 7.69 9.39
CA PHE A 99 14.15 7.41 10.15
C PHE A 99 14.36 6.28 11.17
N LEU A 100 14.88 5.12 10.73
CA LEU A 100 15.15 3.98 11.61
C LEU A 100 16.09 4.33 12.76
N ASN A 101 17.15 5.12 12.49
CA ASN A 101 18.11 5.55 13.51
C ASN A 101 17.48 6.38 14.63
N GLN A 102 16.39 7.09 14.37
CA GLN A 102 15.67 7.89 15.37
C GLN A 102 14.78 7.04 16.29
N LEU A 103 14.44 5.81 15.91
CA LEU A 103 13.56 4.94 16.69
C LEU A 103 14.28 4.35 17.91
N ILE A 104 13.62 4.42 19.07
CA ILE A 104 14.00 3.68 20.28
C ILE A 104 13.03 2.49 20.39
N LEU A 105 13.56 1.29 20.26
CA LEU A 105 12.80 0.04 20.14
C LEU A 105 13.12 -0.92 21.28
N PRO A 106 12.18 -1.79 21.66
CA PRO A 106 12.49 -2.91 22.57
C PRO A 106 13.46 -3.88 21.90
N ASP A 107 14.21 -4.64 22.70
CA ASP A 107 15.30 -5.53 22.23
C ASP A 107 14.88 -6.47 21.10
N ASN A 108 13.66 -7.02 21.16
CA ASN A 108 13.13 -7.93 20.15
C ASN A 108 12.89 -7.26 18.78
N LEU A 109 12.72 -5.94 18.75
CA LEU A 109 12.57 -5.15 17.52
C LEU A 109 13.86 -4.43 17.13
N ALA A 110 14.80 -4.24 18.07
CA ALA A 110 16.11 -3.67 17.81
C ALA A 110 16.92 -4.52 16.82
N GLU A 111 16.87 -5.85 16.95
CA GLU A 111 17.51 -6.77 16.01
C GLU A 111 16.96 -6.61 14.58
N LEU A 112 15.64 -6.50 14.42
CA LEU A 112 15.01 -6.27 13.11
C LEU A 112 15.44 -4.92 12.50
N LYS A 113 15.53 -3.87 13.32
CA LYS A 113 16.02 -2.56 12.89
C LYS A 113 17.47 -2.66 12.39
N GLU A 114 18.35 -3.37 13.11
CA GLU A 114 19.75 -3.53 12.72
C GLU A 114 19.87 -4.24 11.37
N GLU A 115 19.10 -5.31 11.15
CA GLU A 115 19.07 -6.03 9.88
C GLU A 115 18.52 -5.19 8.72
N GLN A 116 17.47 -4.39 8.95
CA GLN A 116 16.99 -3.44 7.94
C GLN A 116 18.06 -2.40 7.59
N ILE A 117 18.80 -1.89 8.58
CA ILE A 117 19.89 -0.94 8.34
C ILE A 117 21.01 -1.61 7.52
N GLU A 118 21.35 -2.87 7.82
CA GLU A 118 22.31 -3.65 7.03
C GLU A 118 21.84 -3.82 5.58
N LEU A 119 20.57 -4.20 5.38
CA LEU A 119 19.94 -4.32 4.07
C LEU A 119 20.00 -3.01 3.28
N ILE A 120 19.65 -1.89 3.92
CA ILE A 120 19.70 -0.55 3.32
C ILE A 120 21.13 -0.21 2.86
N VAL A 121 22.13 -0.50 3.69
CA VAL A 121 23.55 -0.25 3.35
C VAL A 121 23.96 -1.11 2.16
N ALA A 122 23.59 -2.39 2.15
CA ALA A 122 23.90 -3.30 1.06
C ALA A 122 23.25 -2.84 -0.26
N LEU A 123 21.96 -2.48 -0.25
CA LEU A 123 21.23 -1.93 -1.41
C LEU A 123 21.86 -0.63 -1.91
N SER A 124 22.16 0.32 -1.01
CA SER A 124 22.80 1.58 -1.38
C SER A 124 24.14 1.37 -2.07
N ASN A 125 24.94 0.41 -1.58
CA ASN A 125 26.22 0.05 -2.20
C ASN A 125 26.04 -0.65 -3.56
N ALA A 126 25.02 -1.49 -3.71
CA ALA A 126 24.72 -2.15 -4.98
C ALA A 126 24.27 -1.17 -6.05
N TYR A 127 23.41 -0.21 -5.69
CA TYR A 127 22.92 0.84 -6.59
C TYR A 127 23.95 1.92 -6.91
N ASN A 128 24.94 2.13 -6.05
CA ASN A 128 26.02 3.08 -6.33
C ASN A 128 26.75 2.72 -7.64
N ARG A 129 26.68 3.64 -8.61
CA ARG A 129 27.26 3.50 -9.96
C ARG A 129 26.79 2.26 -10.73
N ILE A 130 25.58 1.78 -10.45
CA ILE A 130 25.01 0.57 -11.09
C ILE A 130 24.88 0.69 -12.60
N GLU A 131 24.70 1.90 -13.14
CA GLU A 131 24.64 2.17 -14.58
C GLU A 131 25.93 1.78 -15.33
N SER A 132 27.06 1.75 -14.62
CA SER A 132 28.38 1.43 -15.17
C SER A 132 28.73 -0.06 -15.12
N LYS A 133 27.88 -0.87 -14.48
CA LYS A 133 28.08 -2.33 -14.32
C LYS A 133 27.53 -3.10 -15.52
N SER A 134 28.15 -4.23 -15.85
CA SER A 134 27.58 -5.22 -16.77
C SER A 134 26.39 -5.95 -16.12
N PRO A 135 25.52 -6.62 -16.89
CA PRO A 135 24.43 -7.44 -16.33
C PRO A 135 24.91 -8.43 -15.25
N ASP A 136 25.96 -9.21 -15.52
CA ASP A 136 26.52 -10.16 -14.54
C ASP A 136 27.03 -9.48 -13.27
N GLN A 137 27.58 -8.26 -13.38
CA GLN A 137 28.03 -7.47 -12.24
C GLN A 137 26.85 -6.89 -11.43
N VAL A 138 25.74 -6.56 -12.09
CA VAL A 138 24.50 -6.16 -11.43
C VAL A 138 23.92 -7.35 -10.66
N GLU A 139 23.79 -8.50 -11.31
CA GLU A 139 23.30 -9.74 -10.69
C GLU A 139 24.16 -10.14 -9.50
N GLY A 140 25.49 -10.16 -9.66
CA GLY A 140 26.42 -10.48 -8.59
C GLY A 140 26.37 -9.50 -7.41
N ALA A 141 26.00 -8.23 -7.65
CA ALA A 141 25.83 -7.23 -6.59
C ALA A 141 24.49 -7.38 -5.84
N LEU A 142 23.42 -7.82 -6.52
CA LEU A 142 22.08 -7.98 -5.94
C LEU A 142 21.87 -9.36 -5.31
N SER A 143 22.53 -10.41 -5.80
CA SER A 143 22.35 -11.78 -5.32
C SER A 143 22.52 -11.95 -3.79
N PRO A 144 23.56 -11.39 -3.14
CA PRO A 144 23.72 -11.50 -1.68
C PRO A 144 22.62 -10.78 -0.90
N ILE A 145 22.03 -9.73 -1.48
CA ILE A 145 20.98 -8.92 -0.84
C ILE A 145 19.71 -9.74 -0.63
N PHE A 146 19.37 -10.65 -1.56
CA PHE A 146 18.22 -11.54 -1.39
C PHE A 146 18.34 -12.45 -0.17
N SER A 147 19.55 -12.89 0.15
CA SER A 147 19.80 -13.69 1.36
C SER A 147 19.60 -12.86 2.63
N LEU A 148 20.09 -11.60 2.64
CA LEU A 148 19.84 -10.68 3.75
C LEU A 148 18.34 -10.41 3.94
N TYR A 149 17.64 -10.08 2.85
CA TYR A 149 16.21 -9.80 2.89
C TYR A 149 15.40 -11.02 3.34
N SER A 150 15.70 -12.21 2.83
CA SER A 150 15.01 -13.45 3.21
C SER A 150 15.19 -13.79 4.69
N ASN A 151 16.39 -13.57 5.24
CA ASN A 151 16.66 -13.76 6.67
C ASN A 151 15.85 -12.78 7.53
N TYR A 152 15.91 -11.49 7.17
CA TYR A 152 15.15 -10.43 7.83
C TYR A 152 13.64 -10.71 7.77
N TYR A 153 13.11 -11.02 6.59
CA TYR A 153 11.69 -11.27 6.40
C TYR A 153 11.20 -12.49 7.20
N GLY A 154 12.01 -13.55 7.28
CA GLY A 154 11.71 -14.70 8.12
C GLY A 154 11.65 -14.37 9.62
N LYS A 155 12.43 -13.41 10.10
CA LYS A 155 12.34 -12.90 11.49
C LYS A 155 11.16 -11.96 11.68
N MET A 156 10.87 -11.12 10.68
CA MET A 156 9.70 -10.24 10.67
C MET A 156 8.41 -11.04 10.79
N LEU A 157 8.22 -12.07 9.96
CA LEU A 157 7.04 -12.94 10.01
C LEU A 157 6.84 -13.57 11.39
N LYS A 158 7.90 -14.14 11.99
CA LYS A 158 7.83 -14.69 13.35
C LYS A 158 7.47 -13.64 14.41
N THR A 159 7.85 -12.39 14.17
CA THR A 159 7.52 -11.27 15.07
C THR A 159 6.07 -10.85 14.92
N LEU A 160 5.56 -10.77 13.68
CA LEU A 160 4.15 -10.52 13.38
C LEU A 160 3.24 -11.62 13.97
N GLU A 161 3.62 -12.88 13.83
CA GLU A 161 2.92 -14.03 14.43
C GLU A 161 2.86 -13.93 15.97
N LYS A 162 3.98 -13.58 16.62
CA LYS A 162 4.02 -13.40 18.08
C LYS A 162 3.22 -12.19 18.57
N ALA A 163 3.12 -11.16 17.75
CA ALA A 163 2.31 -9.97 18.04
C ALA A 163 0.81 -10.23 17.85
N ASP A 164 0.41 -11.47 17.54
CA ASP A 164 -0.96 -11.90 17.29
C ASP A 164 -1.64 -11.09 16.16
N LEU A 165 -0.82 -10.57 15.23
CA LEU A 165 -1.33 -9.93 14.01
C LEU A 165 -1.88 -10.95 13.01
N THR A 166 -1.74 -12.25 13.33
CA THR A 166 -2.21 -13.40 12.54
C THR A 166 -3.53 -14.01 13.04
N ILE A 167 -4.22 -13.39 14.01
CA ILE A 167 -5.59 -13.78 14.35
C ILE A 167 -6.43 -13.64 13.09
N ASP A 168 -7.13 -14.70 12.67
CA ASP A 168 -8.20 -14.63 11.68
C ASP A 168 -9.36 -13.85 12.34
N PRO A 169 -9.42 -12.52 12.18
CA PRO A 169 -10.16 -11.64 13.09
C PRO A 169 -11.61 -11.44 12.64
N LEU A 170 -12.03 -12.18 11.60
CA LEU A 170 -13.33 -12.05 10.99
C LEU A 170 -14.38 -12.99 11.58
N GLU A 171 -14.00 -13.88 12.51
CA GLU A 171 -14.99 -14.72 13.19
C GLU A 171 -15.88 -13.85 14.10
N GLY A 172 -16.98 -13.36 13.52
CA GLY A 172 -17.96 -12.49 14.17
C GLY A 172 -17.97 -11.02 13.71
N CYS A 173 -17.00 -10.57 12.91
CA CYS A 173 -16.99 -9.20 12.38
C CYS A 173 -17.68 -9.14 11.00
N ASN A 174 -18.84 -8.48 10.92
CA ASN A 174 -19.50 -8.19 9.64
C ASN A 174 -19.20 -6.74 9.23
N PRO A 175 -18.47 -6.50 8.12
CA PRO A 175 -18.07 -5.13 7.71
C PRO A 175 -19.26 -4.17 7.58
N ILE A 176 -20.41 -4.66 7.10
CA ILE A 176 -21.60 -3.83 6.92
C ILE A 176 -22.22 -3.48 8.28
N GLN A 177 -22.20 -4.41 9.25
CA GLN A 177 -22.63 -4.12 10.63
C GLN A 177 -21.71 -3.09 11.29
N GLU A 178 -20.39 -3.23 11.12
CA GLU A 178 -19.41 -2.27 11.63
C GLU A 178 -19.59 -0.86 11.03
N GLN A 179 -19.95 -0.79 9.76
CA GLN A 179 -20.28 0.47 9.08
C GLN A 179 -21.58 1.10 9.62
N THR A 180 -22.59 0.29 9.90
CA THR A 180 -23.94 0.76 10.24
C THR A 180 -24.22 0.91 11.74
N ARG A 181 -23.33 0.45 12.63
CA ARG A 181 -23.46 0.66 14.09
C ARG A 181 -23.43 2.13 14.50
N TYR A 182 -22.95 3.02 13.62
CA TYR A 182 -22.85 4.46 13.83
C TYR A 182 -24.13 5.23 13.48
N THR A 183 -25.19 4.56 13.04
CA THR A 183 -26.53 5.16 12.92
C THR A 183 -27.52 4.49 13.85
N ALA A 184 -28.34 5.32 14.51
CA ALA A 184 -29.48 4.88 15.32
C ALA A 184 -30.78 4.75 14.50
N ASP A 185 -30.82 5.26 13.26
CA ASP A 185 -32.00 5.22 12.41
C ASP A 185 -32.05 3.90 11.63
N GLU A 186 -33.02 3.04 11.98
CA GLU A 186 -33.19 1.73 11.37
C GLU A 186 -33.52 1.83 9.87
N ASN A 187 -34.25 2.87 9.46
CA ASN A 187 -34.60 3.03 8.04
C ASN A 187 -33.36 3.36 7.21
N ASP A 188 -32.49 4.23 7.72
CA ASP A 188 -31.24 4.58 7.05
C ASP A 188 -30.26 3.40 7.03
N ARG A 189 -30.24 2.59 8.10
CA ARG A 189 -29.47 1.34 8.14
C ARG A 189 -29.92 0.38 7.05
N GLN A 190 -31.22 0.13 6.95
CA GLN A 190 -31.78 -0.75 5.93
C GLN A 190 -31.54 -0.22 4.52
N LEU A 191 -31.68 1.09 4.31
CA LEU A 191 -31.37 1.74 3.03
C LEU A 191 -29.89 1.54 2.67
N TYR A 192 -28.97 1.74 3.62
CA TYR A 192 -27.54 1.51 3.40
C TYR A 192 -27.25 0.05 3.02
N TRP A 193 -27.84 -0.92 3.72
CA TRP A 193 -27.70 -2.34 3.39
C TRP A 193 -28.18 -2.65 1.97
N THR A 194 -29.37 -2.15 1.61
CA THR A 194 -29.90 -2.33 0.25
C THR A 194 -28.99 -1.67 -0.78
N ALA A 195 -28.44 -0.49 -0.53
CA ALA A 195 -27.49 0.15 -1.45
C ALA A 195 -26.20 -0.68 -1.62
N VAL A 196 -25.67 -1.30 -0.56
CA VAL A 196 -24.52 -2.21 -0.64
C VAL A 196 -24.84 -3.44 -1.49
N GLU A 197 -26.03 -4.02 -1.34
CA GLU A 197 -26.51 -5.13 -2.18
C GLU A 197 -26.63 -4.71 -3.65
N GLN A 198 -27.13 -3.50 -3.93
CA GLN A 198 -27.19 -2.94 -5.28
C GLN A 198 -25.79 -2.80 -5.90
N ILE A 199 -24.80 -2.29 -5.14
CA ILE A 199 -23.40 -2.21 -5.59
C ILE A 199 -22.85 -3.60 -5.92
N ALA A 200 -23.06 -4.57 -5.04
CA ALA A 200 -22.62 -5.95 -5.26
C ALA A 200 -23.28 -6.60 -6.49
N GLY A 201 -24.53 -6.21 -6.80
CA GLY A 201 -25.26 -6.62 -8.00
C GLY A 201 -24.98 -5.77 -9.25
N GLY A 202 -24.02 -4.85 -9.23
CA GLY A 202 -23.67 -3.99 -10.37
C GLY A 202 -24.65 -2.84 -10.65
N ASN A 203 -25.65 -2.60 -9.80
CA ASN A 203 -26.66 -1.56 -9.95
C ASN A 203 -26.20 -0.22 -9.33
N TYR A 204 -25.06 0.29 -9.78
CA TYR A 204 -24.39 1.45 -9.17
C TYR A 204 -25.22 2.74 -9.17
N THR A 205 -25.97 3.02 -10.24
CA THR A 205 -26.84 4.21 -10.31
C THR A 205 -27.95 4.16 -9.26
N ALA A 206 -28.60 3.01 -9.10
CA ALA A 206 -29.66 2.84 -8.09
C ALA A 206 -29.10 3.00 -6.67
N ALA A 207 -27.93 2.41 -6.39
CA ALA A 207 -27.26 2.60 -5.11
C ALA A 207 -26.88 4.06 -4.85
N TYR A 208 -26.36 4.76 -5.86
CA TYR A 208 -25.99 6.17 -5.77
C TYR A 208 -27.21 7.04 -5.42
N ASP A 209 -28.32 6.86 -6.13
CA ASP A 209 -29.57 7.60 -5.90
C ASP A 209 -30.16 7.35 -4.50
N MET A 210 -29.99 6.14 -3.96
CA MET A 210 -30.38 5.82 -2.59
C MET A 210 -29.50 6.53 -1.55
N LEU A 211 -28.19 6.52 -1.75
CA LEU A 211 -27.21 6.99 -0.76
C LEU A 211 -27.09 8.52 -0.73
N LEU A 212 -27.24 9.21 -1.86
CA LEU A 212 -27.02 10.65 -1.96
C LEU A 212 -27.89 11.49 -1.00
N PRO A 213 -29.21 11.23 -0.84
CA PRO A 213 -30.03 11.95 0.15
C PRO A 213 -29.59 11.71 1.59
N VAL A 214 -29.11 10.50 1.90
CA VAL A 214 -28.68 10.08 3.25
C VAL A 214 -27.33 10.70 3.59
N GLN A 215 -26.42 10.83 2.62
CA GLN A 215 -25.11 11.47 2.79
C GLN A 215 -25.23 12.85 3.45
N LYS A 216 -26.15 13.69 2.95
CA LYS A 216 -26.37 15.04 3.49
C LYS A 216 -26.87 15.05 4.94
N LYS A 217 -27.62 14.03 5.36
CA LYS A 217 -28.13 13.89 6.74
C LYS A 217 -26.99 13.58 7.72
N TYR A 218 -25.97 12.86 7.28
CA TYR A 218 -24.86 12.36 8.09
C TYR A 218 -23.53 13.06 7.81
N GLU A 219 -23.57 14.24 7.21
CA GLU A 219 -22.37 15.03 6.90
C GLU A 219 -21.50 15.21 8.15
N ASN A 220 -20.19 15.04 8.00
CA ASN A 220 -19.20 15.14 9.09
C ASN A 220 -19.41 14.14 10.25
N THR A 221 -20.04 12.98 9.99
CA THR A 221 -20.13 11.87 10.94
C THR A 221 -19.41 10.63 10.42
N ILE A 222 -19.07 9.69 11.30
CA ILE A 222 -18.45 8.40 10.91
C ILE A 222 -19.34 7.65 9.91
N PHE A 223 -20.66 7.63 10.12
CA PHE A 223 -21.59 7.00 9.18
C PHE A 223 -21.64 7.74 7.83
N GLY A 224 -21.53 9.07 7.85
CA GLY A 224 -21.37 9.87 6.64
C GLY A 224 -20.16 9.43 5.81
N THR A 225 -19.01 9.22 6.46
CA THR A 225 -17.80 8.69 5.81
C THR A 225 -18.01 7.30 5.20
N CYS A 226 -18.79 6.42 5.87
CA CYS A 226 -19.18 5.13 5.31
C CYS A 226 -20.06 5.27 4.06
N ILE A 227 -20.90 6.31 4.00
CA ILE A 227 -21.73 6.63 2.82
C ILE A 227 -20.86 7.20 1.70
N ASP A 228 -19.96 8.14 2.01
CA ASP A 228 -19.03 8.72 1.06
C ASP A 228 -18.18 7.62 0.38
N PHE A 229 -17.70 6.63 1.15
CA PHE A 229 -17.01 5.47 0.60
C PHE A 229 -17.86 4.71 -0.43
N ARG A 230 -19.13 4.43 -0.13
CA ARG A 230 -20.03 3.72 -1.06
C ARG A 230 -20.39 4.56 -2.27
N LEU A 231 -20.56 5.87 -2.12
CA LEU A 231 -20.73 6.78 -3.25
C LEU A 231 -19.50 6.75 -4.16
N ALA A 232 -18.29 6.74 -3.59
CA ALA A 232 -17.07 6.57 -4.38
C ALA A 232 -17.06 5.23 -5.13
N CYS A 233 -17.47 4.12 -4.51
CA CYS A 233 -17.61 2.83 -5.20
C CYS A 233 -18.57 2.92 -6.41
N CYS A 234 -19.69 3.63 -6.28
CA CYS A 234 -20.61 3.85 -7.40
C CYS A 234 -19.97 4.70 -8.52
N LEU A 235 -19.22 5.74 -8.14
CA LEU A 235 -18.60 6.69 -9.07
C LEU A 235 -17.42 6.10 -9.86
N VAL A 236 -16.71 5.12 -9.32
CA VAL A 236 -15.60 4.44 -10.03
C VAL A 236 -16.07 3.85 -11.37
N ARG A 237 -17.30 3.32 -11.40
CA ARG A 237 -17.90 2.69 -12.59
C ARG A 237 -18.70 3.67 -13.46
N ALA A 238 -19.01 4.85 -12.93
CA ALA A 238 -19.50 5.96 -13.72
C ALA A 238 -18.32 6.63 -14.44
N GLU A 239 -18.59 7.47 -15.44
CA GLU A 239 -17.58 8.27 -16.14
C GLU A 239 -16.95 9.38 -15.24
N SER A 240 -16.92 9.19 -13.92
CA SER A 240 -16.51 10.17 -12.90
C SER A 240 -15.48 9.60 -11.91
N SER A 241 -14.58 8.74 -12.39
CA SER A 241 -13.58 8.06 -11.56
C SER A 241 -12.60 9.01 -10.84
N GLU A 242 -12.38 10.23 -11.35
CA GLU A 242 -11.57 11.25 -10.66
C GLU A 242 -12.23 11.72 -9.34
N GLN A 243 -13.54 11.98 -9.38
CA GLN A 243 -14.30 12.35 -8.18
C GLN A 243 -14.28 11.24 -7.13
N ALA A 244 -14.32 9.97 -7.57
CA ALA A 244 -14.18 8.84 -6.67
C ALA A 244 -12.82 8.84 -5.96
N VAL A 245 -11.72 9.09 -6.70
CA VAL A 245 -10.37 9.19 -6.12
C VAL A 245 -10.27 10.32 -5.11
N GLU A 246 -10.87 11.48 -5.39
CA GLU A 246 -10.90 12.62 -4.46
C GLU A 246 -11.63 12.30 -3.15
N ILE A 247 -12.80 11.65 -3.24
CA ILE A 247 -13.56 11.22 -2.05
C ILE A 247 -12.73 10.22 -1.24
N LEU A 248 -12.16 9.20 -1.89
CA LEU A 248 -11.37 8.17 -1.20
C LEU A 248 -10.13 8.75 -0.52
N ALA A 249 -9.42 9.68 -1.20
CA ALA A 249 -8.31 10.42 -0.61
C ALA A 249 -8.76 11.25 0.61
N GLY A 250 -9.89 11.95 0.49
CA GLY A 250 -10.45 12.76 1.59
C GLY A 250 -10.82 11.93 2.82
N ILE A 251 -11.30 10.69 2.64
CA ILE A 251 -11.56 9.77 3.76
C ILE A 251 -10.26 9.46 4.52
N ILE A 252 -9.19 9.14 3.80
CA ILE A 252 -7.88 8.79 4.39
C ILE A 252 -7.24 10.03 5.06
N ASP A 253 -7.32 11.19 4.42
CA ASP A 253 -6.71 12.45 4.88
C ASP A 253 -7.48 13.14 6.01
N SER A 254 -8.72 12.70 6.30
CA SER A 254 -9.55 13.27 7.38
C SER A 254 -8.93 13.15 8.78
N GLN A 255 -7.93 12.30 8.94
CA GLN A 255 -7.25 11.97 10.21
C GLN A 255 -8.20 11.49 11.32
N SER A 256 -9.43 11.14 10.96
CA SER A 256 -10.48 10.66 11.86
C SER A 256 -10.76 9.20 11.58
N TYR A 257 -10.93 8.39 12.63
CA TYR A 257 -11.21 6.97 12.45
C TYR A 257 -12.60 6.76 11.82
N CYS A 258 -12.65 5.88 10.83
CA CYS A 258 -13.88 5.32 10.29
C CYS A 258 -13.70 3.81 10.00
N PRO A 259 -14.79 3.03 9.95
CA PRO A 259 -14.71 1.57 9.75
C PRO A 259 -14.39 1.16 8.31
N VAL A 260 -14.00 2.10 7.44
CA VAL A 260 -13.72 1.87 6.01
C VAL A 260 -12.34 2.39 5.60
N LEU A 261 -11.42 2.67 6.54
CA LEU A 261 -10.10 3.23 6.22
C LEU A 261 -9.25 2.28 5.36
N TYR A 262 -9.26 0.98 5.67
CA TYR A 262 -8.57 -0.01 4.84
C TYR A 262 -9.16 -0.08 3.43
N ASP A 263 -10.49 -0.22 3.35
CA ASP A 263 -11.21 -0.30 2.08
C ASP A 263 -10.99 0.99 1.24
N ALA A 264 -11.08 2.17 1.88
CA ALA A 264 -10.81 3.44 1.22
C ALA A 264 -9.38 3.50 0.67
N PHE A 265 -8.38 3.04 1.43
CA PHE A 265 -6.98 3.00 0.99
C PHE A 265 -6.77 2.08 -0.22
N ILE A 266 -7.26 0.84 -0.19
CA ILE A 266 -7.05 -0.10 -1.29
C ILE A 266 -7.77 0.36 -2.56
N HIS A 267 -8.98 0.90 -2.43
CA HIS A 267 -9.72 1.49 -3.55
C HIS A 267 -9.00 2.73 -4.10
N TYR A 268 -8.56 3.65 -3.24
CA TYR A 268 -7.80 4.85 -3.62
C TYR A 268 -6.55 4.50 -4.40
N ARG A 269 -5.71 3.61 -3.84
CA ARG A 269 -4.43 3.22 -4.45
C ARG A 269 -4.67 2.57 -5.82
N THR A 270 -5.63 1.66 -5.88
CA THR A 270 -5.92 0.90 -7.10
C THR A 270 -6.44 1.80 -8.23
N GLN A 271 -7.35 2.72 -7.91
CA GLN A 271 -7.91 3.66 -8.87
C GLN A 271 -6.90 4.72 -9.29
N THR A 272 -6.13 5.25 -8.34
CA THR A 272 -5.07 6.22 -8.64
C THR A 272 -4.03 5.62 -9.58
N GLN A 273 -3.60 4.38 -9.33
CA GLN A 273 -2.69 3.68 -10.23
C GLN A 273 -3.28 3.51 -11.63
N ALA A 274 -4.53 3.03 -11.73
CA ALA A 274 -5.19 2.80 -13.01
C ALA A 274 -5.39 4.09 -13.82
N LEU A 275 -5.83 5.17 -13.19
CA LEU A 275 -6.20 6.42 -13.87
C LEU A 275 -4.99 7.31 -14.19
N LYS A 276 -4.04 7.44 -13.26
CA LYS A 276 -2.96 8.43 -13.38
C LYS A 276 -1.66 7.87 -13.95
N TYR A 277 -1.34 6.62 -13.62
CA TYR A 277 -0.01 6.04 -13.89
C TYR A 277 -0.04 4.90 -14.90
N GLY A 278 -1.17 4.19 -15.00
CA GLY A 278 -1.33 3.01 -15.84
C GLY A 278 -1.03 1.69 -15.11
N MET A 279 -1.38 0.58 -15.75
CA MET A 279 -1.24 -0.78 -15.20
C MET A 279 -0.20 -1.63 -15.94
N SER A 280 0.59 -1.05 -16.86
CA SER A 280 1.64 -1.80 -17.58
C SER A 280 2.88 -2.01 -16.72
N ASN A 281 3.73 -2.97 -17.09
CA ASN A 281 5.05 -3.17 -16.47
C ASN A 281 6.01 -1.96 -16.62
N TYR A 282 5.69 -1.03 -17.52
CA TYR A 282 6.46 0.19 -17.77
C TYR A 282 5.91 1.41 -17.01
N SER A 283 4.73 1.26 -16.38
CA SER A 283 4.07 2.36 -15.68
C SER A 283 4.88 2.79 -14.47
N ASP A 284 4.84 4.08 -14.14
CA ASP A 284 5.31 4.54 -12.83
C ASP A 284 4.45 3.91 -11.74
N ILE A 285 5.05 3.57 -10.61
CA ILE A 285 4.33 3.06 -9.44
C ILE A 285 4.83 3.83 -8.22
N PRO A 286 4.11 4.86 -7.76
CA PRO A 286 4.55 5.71 -6.66
C PRO A 286 4.28 5.02 -5.31
N ASN A 287 4.80 3.81 -5.11
CA ASN A 287 4.62 3.03 -3.86
C ASN A 287 5.04 3.83 -2.62
N TRP A 288 6.08 4.68 -2.73
CA TRP A 288 6.47 5.57 -1.63
C TRP A 288 5.31 6.45 -1.15
N ASP A 289 4.64 7.11 -2.08
CA ASP A 289 3.54 8.05 -1.78
C ASP A 289 2.31 7.28 -1.29
N TYR A 290 2.02 6.11 -1.87
CA TYR A 290 0.99 5.21 -1.36
C TYR A 290 1.28 4.76 0.08
N ASN A 291 2.53 4.45 0.41
CA ASN A 291 2.93 4.04 1.75
C ASN A 291 2.84 5.17 2.77
N LEU A 292 3.06 6.43 2.38
CA LEU A 292 2.82 7.58 3.25
C LEU A 292 1.33 7.73 3.59
N MET A 293 0.43 7.59 2.61
CA MET A 293 -1.02 7.61 2.89
C MET A 293 -1.47 6.42 3.73
N ARG A 294 -0.93 5.23 3.45
CA ARG A 294 -1.14 4.03 4.28
C ARG A 294 -0.72 4.26 5.72
N TRP A 295 0.45 4.86 5.93
CA TRP A 295 0.97 5.19 7.26
C TRP A 295 0.02 6.12 8.00
N ASN A 296 -0.50 7.16 7.36
CA ASN A 296 -1.47 8.08 7.96
C ASN A 296 -2.77 7.36 8.39
N ALA A 297 -3.26 6.42 7.59
CA ALA A 297 -4.40 5.59 7.95
C ALA A 297 -4.11 4.70 9.17
N ILE A 298 -2.96 4.02 9.20
CA ILE A 298 -2.52 3.21 10.36
C ILE A 298 -2.45 4.07 11.61
N GLN A 299 -1.78 5.23 11.55
CA GLN A 299 -1.65 6.13 12.70
C GLN A 299 -3.01 6.65 13.19
N THR A 300 -3.94 6.92 12.27
CA THR A 300 -5.32 7.30 12.62
C THR A 300 -6.02 6.19 13.40
N ILE A 301 -5.91 4.94 12.93
CA ILE A 301 -6.50 3.78 13.61
C ILE A 301 -5.81 3.55 14.97
N ARG A 302 -4.48 3.65 15.06
CA ARG A 302 -3.74 3.48 16.31
C ARG A 302 -4.14 4.52 17.37
N ARG A 303 -4.33 5.78 16.98
CA ARG A 303 -4.86 6.81 17.90
C ARG A 303 -6.25 6.44 18.43
N TYR A 304 -7.14 5.94 17.57
CA TYR A 304 -8.46 5.48 17.98
C TYR A 304 -8.39 4.28 18.94
N LEU A 305 -7.51 3.31 18.67
CA LEU A 305 -7.32 2.12 19.51
C LEU A 305 -6.74 2.42 20.91
N ILE A 306 -6.13 3.59 21.14
CA ILE A 306 -5.74 4.02 22.51
C ILE A 306 -6.99 4.18 23.38
N GLU A 307 -8.07 4.73 22.81
CA GLU A 307 -9.34 4.96 23.51
C GLU A 307 -10.29 3.76 23.44
N LYS A 308 -10.10 2.90 22.42
CA LYS A 308 -10.93 1.73 22.09
C LYS A 308 -10.09 0.48 21.86
N PRO A 309 -9.28 0.03 22.83
CA PRO A 309 -8.35 -1.07 22.63
C PRO A 309 -9.03 -2.40 22.29
N GLU A 310 -10.30 -2.57 22.64
CA GLU A 310 -11.12 -3.77 22.37
C GLU A 310 -11.78 -3.79 20.99
N ASP A 311 -11.65 -2.73 20.18
CA ASP A 311 -12.28 -2.67 18.86
C ASP A 311 -11.54 -3.55 17.85
N MET A 312 -11.99 -4.81 17.76
CA MET A 312 -11.41 -5.84 16.90
C MET A 312 -11.45 -5.45 15.40
N TRP A 313 -12.46 -4.70 14.97
CA TRP A 313 -12.56 -4.25 13.57
C TRP A 313 -11.49 -3.20 13.26
N ALA A 314 -11.26 -2.24 14.18
CA ALA A 314 -10.17 -1.28 14.05
C ALA A 314 -8.81 -1.99 14.03
N GLN A 315 -8.57 -2.96 14.93
CA GLN A 315 -7.35 -3.75 14.93
C GLN A 315 -7.15 -4.49 13.60
N HIS A 316 -8.19 -5.13 13.08
CA HIS A 316 -8.15 -5.83 11.80
C HIS A 316 -7.77 -4.89 10.65
N GLN A 317 -8.41 -3.72 10.53
CA GLN A 317 -8.07 -2.74 9.50
C GLN A 317 -6.60 -2.28 9.57
N ALA A 318 -6.06 -2.06 10.78
CA ALA A 318 -4.65 -1.72 10.93
C ALA A 318 -3.73 -2.86 10.47
N ASN A 319 -4.07 -4.11 10.81
CA ASN A 319 -3.30 -5.27 10.42
C ASN A 319 -3.31 -5.46 8.90
N GLU A 320 -4.48 -5.37 8.27
CA GLU A 320 -4.64 -5.42 6.82
C GLU A 320 -3.79 -4.36 6.11
N LEU A 321 -3.79 -3.12 6.61
CA LEU A 321 -2.93 -2.05 6.08
C LEU A 321 -1.43 -2.38 6.21
N LEU A 322 -1.00 -2.97 7.33
CA LEU A 322 0.39 -3.35 7.57
C LEU A 322 0.86 -4.51 6.69
N THR A 323 -0.03 -5.45 6.39
CA THR A 323 0.29 -6.66 5.62
C THR A 323 0.01 -6.55 4.13
N LEU A 324 -0.77 -5.57 3.69
CA LEU A 324 -1.03 -5.31 2.27
C LEU A 324 0.29 -5.04 1.53
N PRO A 325 0.69 -5.84 0.53
CA PRO A 325 1.96 -5.61 -0.15
C PRO A 325 1.93 -4.34 -1.02
N ASN A 326 3.12 -3.87 -1.42
CA ASN A 326 3.27 -2.85 -2.46
C ASN A 326 2.73 -3.36 -3.81
N ILE A 327 2.49 -2.45 -4.76
CA ILE A 327 2.20 -2.85 -6.15
C ILE A 327 3.54 -3.22 -6.80
N GLY A 328 3.69 -4.48 -7.20
CA GLY A 328 4.87 -4.96 -7.91
C GLY A 328 4.78 -4.82 -9.43
N CYS A 329 5.92 -4.99 -10.10
CA CYS A 329 6.04 -5.13 -11.55
C CYS A 329 6.34 -6.60 -11.89
N GLY A 330 6.06 -7.03 -13.14
CA GLY A 330 6.56 -8.31 -13.66
C GLY A 330 5.48 -9.36 -13.95
N GLY A 331 4.21 -9.03 -13.84
CA GLY A 331 3.12 -9.91 -14.24
C GLY A 331 3.00 -10.03 -15.77
N SER A 332 2.44 -11.15 -16.24
CA SER A 332 2.13 -11.40 -17.67
C SER A 332 1.20 -10.34 -18.30
N PHE A 333 0.46 -9.61 -17.46
CA PHE A 333 -0.56 -8.65 -17.88
C PHE A 333 -0.27 -7.21 -17.44
N GLY A 334 0.93 -6.95 -16.92
CA GLY A 334 1.31 -5.66 -16.36
C GLY A 334 1.67 -5.74 -14.88
N ASN A 335 1.54 -4.62 -14.18
CA ASN A 335 1.80 -4.56 -12.74
C ASN A 335 0.67 -5.22 -11.94
N ASP A 336 0.96 -5.55 -10.68
CA ASP A 336 0.05 -6.34 -9.84
C ASP A 336 -1.26 -5.60 -9.51
N ASN A 337 -1.37 -4.31 -9.83
CA ASN A 337 -2.59 -3.52 -9.68
C ASN A 337 -3.76 -4.11 -10.46
N ILE A 338 -3.50 -4.81 -11.56
CA ILE A 338 -4.55 -5.43 -12.37
C ILE A 338 -5.35 -6.46 -11.57
N THR A 339 -4.70 -7.22 -10.69
CA THR A 339 -5.36 -8.22 -9.83
C THR A 339 -6.27 -7.52 -8.83
N TYR A 340 -5.76 -6.49 -8.13
CA TYR A 340 -6.58 -5.68 -7.23
C TYR A 340 -7.75 -5.01 -7.96
N TRP A 341 -7.53 -4.51 -9.17
CA TRP A 341 -8.58 -3.92 -9.98
C TRP A 341 -9.66 -4.94 -10.33
N LEU A 342 -9.29 -6.15 -10.74
CA LEU A 342 -10.24 -7.22 -11.05
C LEU A 342 -10.98 -7.72 -9.80
N GLU A 343 -10.33 -7.79 -8.65
CA GLU A 343 -10.99 -8.17 -7.41
C GLU A 343 -12.02 -7.14 -6.95
N LEU A 344 -11.68 -5.85 -7.08
CA LEU A 344 -12.55 -4.75 -6.66
C LEU A 344 -13.64 -4.41 -7.70
N TYR A 345 -13.34 -4.59 -8.99
CA TYR A 345 -14.11 -4.05 -10.11
C TYR A 345 -14.21 -5.03 -11.29
N GLY A 346 -13.88 -6.30 -11.14
CA GLY A 346 -13.95 -7.30 -12.21
C GLY A 346 -15.23 -8.14 -12.22
N ALA A 347 -16.07 -8.05 -11.19
CA ALA A 347 -17.36 -8.73 -11.19
C ALA A 347 -18.31 -8.06 -12.21
N GLU A 348 -18.62 -8.81 -13.27
CA GLU A 348 -19.72 -8.59 -14.23
C GLU A 348 -20.68 -9.78 -14.19
#